data_AF-A0A6G0VSP9-F1
#
_entry.id   AF-A0A6G0VSP9-F1
#
_cell.length_a   1.000
_cell.length_b   1.000
_cell.length_c   1.000
_cell.angle_alpha   90.00
_cell.angle_beta   90.00
_cell.angle_gamma   90.00
#
_symmetry.space_group_name_H-M   'P 1'
#
loop_
_entity.id
_entity.type
_entity.pdbx_description
1 polymer ?
#
loop_
_entity_poly.entity_id
_entity_poly.type
_entity_poly.pdbx_seq_one_letter_code
_entity_poly.pdbx_strand_id
1 'polypeptide(L)' 'MTFQDHKRCLFGDPSLELTTSNVSIRSFKHKLKIIKSNKLTYNSFDDKRVILEDKVHTLAYGHYRIE' A
#
# COMPACT_ATOMS: atom_id res chain seq x y z
N MET A 1 6.28 13.97 5.76
CA MET A 1 5.19 13.49 4.90
C MET A 1 3.89 13.95 5.51
N THR A 2 3.14 14.83 4.84
CA THR A 2 1.78 15.24 5.25
C THR A 2 0.75 14.23 4.75
N PHE A 3 -0.50 14.32 5.23
CA PHE A 3 -1.61 13.51 4.71
C PHE A 3 -1.76 13.66 3.18
N GLN A 4 -1.56 14.86 2.65
CA GLN A 4 -1.63 15.12 1.21
C GLN A 4 -0.47 14.49 0.46
N ASP A 5 0.74 14.46 1.05
CA ASP A 5 1.87 13.74 0.47
C ASP A 5 1.59 12.25 0.37
N HIS A 6 1.06 11.64 1.43
CA HIS A 6 0.65 10.23 1.43
C HIS A 6 -0.45 9.95 0.39
N LYS A 7 -1.47 10.80 0.31
CA LYS A 7 -2.54 10.68 -0.70
C LYS A 7 -1.98 10.79 -2.13
N ARG A 8 -1.00 11.67 -2.35
CA ARG A 8 -0.32 11.83 -3.63
C ARG A 8 0.56 10.62 -3.98
N CYS A 9 1.23 10.00 -3.01
CA CYS A 9 1.96 8.75 -3.22
C CYS A 9 1.04 7.58 -3.62
N LEU A 10 -0.17 7.54 -3.07
CA LEU A 10 -1.15 6.50 -3.38
C LEU A 10 -1.85 6.73 -4.72
N PHE A 11 -2.28 7.95 -5.03
CA PHE A 11 -3.20 8.21 -6.17
C PHE A 11 -2.68 9.25 -7.17
N GLY A 12 -1.52 9.85 -6.94
CA GLY A 12 -1.04 11.01 -7.69
C GLY A 12 -0.17 10.70 -8.90
N ASP A 13 0.35 9.48 -9.01
CA ASP A 13 1.16 9.06 -10.15
C ASP A 13 0.40 8.01 -10.99
N PRO A 14 -0.06 8.37 -12.20
CA PRO A 14 -0.75 7.46 -13.11
C PRO A 14 0.13 6.31 -13.61
N SER A 15 1.45 6.41 -13.47
CA SER A 15 2.41 5.39 -13.91
C SER A 15 2.63 4.27 -12.89
N LEU A 16 2.16 4.43 -11.64
CA LEU A 16 2.23 3.40 -10.62
C LEU A 16 1.14 2.35 -10.84
N GLU A 17 1.56 1.09 -11.00
CA GLU A 17 0.67 -0.08 -10.95
C GLU A 17 0.12 -0.25 -9.53
N LEU A 18 -1.05 0.33 -9.26
CA LEU A 18 -1.74 0.26 -7.96
C LEU A 18 -2.32 -1.12 -7.64
N THR A 19 -2.51 -1.95 -8.66
CA THR A 19 -3.28 -3.18 -8.53
C THR A 19 -2.54 -4.36 -9.12
N THR A 20 -2.51 -5.47 -8.41
CA THR A 20 -1.89 -6.70 -8.89
C THR A 20 -2.95 -7.79 -9.08
N SER A 21 -2.81 -8.56 -10.17
CA SER A 21 -3.64 -9.73 -10.43
C SER A 21 -3.41 -10.82 -9.39
N ASN A 22 -4.40 -11.10 -8.56
CA ASN A 22 -4.38 -12.19 -7.60
C ASN A 22 -5.23 -13.36 -8.10
N VAL A 23 -4.57 -14.48 -8.39
CA VAL A 23 -5.23 -15.73 -8.75
C VAL A 23 -5.27 -16.62 -7.51
N SER A 24 -6.46 -17.12 -7.17
CA SER A 24 -6.64 -18.02 -6.03
C SER A 24 -7.60 -19.16 -6.36
N ILE A 25 -7.32 -20.35 -5.81
CA ILE A 25 -8.25 -21.47 -5.82
C ILE A 25 -9.10 -21.35 -4.55
N ARG A 26 -10.43 -21.40 -4.71
CA ARG A 26 -11.36 -21.30 -3.58
C ARG A 26 -12.46 -22.34 -3.67
N SER A 27 -12.94 -22.81 -2.52
CA SER A 27 -14.06 -23.74 -2.42
C SER A 27 -15.33 -22.98 -2.04
N PHE A 28 -16.40 -23.19 -2.81
CA PHE A 28 -17.74 -22.71 -2.48
C PHE A 28 -18.72 -23.86 -2.59
N LYS A 29 -19.41 -24.19 -1.50
CA LYS A 29 -20.33 -25.33 -1.43
C LYS A 29 -19.66 -26.63 -1.95
N HIS A 30 -18.44 -26.89 -1.49
CA HIS A 30 -17.61 -28.03 -1.90
C HIS A 30 -17.24 -28.08 -3.39
N LYS A 31 -17.44 -27.00 -4.15
CA LYS A 31 -17.00 -26.88 -5.54
C LYS A 31 -15.80 -25.94 -5.62
N LEU A 32 -14.68 -26.47 -6.14
CA LEU A 32 -13.48 -25.68 -6.39
C LEU A 32 -13.66 -24.77 -7.60
N LYS A 33 -13.19 -23.54 -7.48
CA LYS A 33 -13.18 -22.55 -8.55
C LYS A 33 -11.87 -21.78 -8.51
N ILE A 34 -11.41 -21.37 -9.69
CA ILE A 34 -10.33 -20.39 -9.83
C ILE A 34 -10.97 -19.01 -9.85
N ILE A 35 -10.49 -18.13 -8.98
CA ILE A 35 -10.90 -16.73 -8.93
C ILE A 35 -9.68 -15.89 -9.25
N LYS A 36 -9.82 -15.08 -10.31
CA LYS A 36 -8.90 -14.00 -10.63
C LYS A 36 -9.53 -12.70 -10.12
N SER A 37 -8.85 -12.04 -9.20
CA SER A 37 -9.27 -10.75 -8.65
C SER A 37 -8.17 -9.73 -8.90
N ASN A 38 -8.54 -8.51 -9.24
CA ASN A 38 -7.60 -7.41 -9.24
C ASN A 38 -7.56 -6.81 -7.83
N LYS A 39 -6.41 -6.87 -7.15
CA LYS A 39 -6.27 -6.43 -5.76
C LYS A 39 -5.41 -5.18 -5.71
N LEU A 40 -5.85 -4.19 -4.95
CA LEU A 40 -4.99 -3.06 -4.60
C LEU A 40 -3.78 -3.58 -3.80
N THR A 41 -2.59 -3.15 -4.18
CA THR A 41 -1.34 -3.62 -3.57
C THR A 41 -0.55 -2.46 -3.00
N TYR A 42 0.06 -2.70 -1.84
CA TYR A 42 0.99 -1.80 -1.21
C TYR A 42 2.16 -1.54 -2.17
N ASN A 43 2.41 -0.27 -2.47
CA ASN A 43 3.66 0.15 -3.12
C ASN A 43 4.65 0.60 -2.03
N SER A 44 5.92 0.78 -2.40
CA SER A 44 6.95 1.24 -1.45
C SER A 44 6.67 2.63 -0.85
N PHE A 45 5.71 3.37 -1.40
CA PHE A 45 5.28 4.70 -0.95
C PHE A 45 4.04 4.66 -0.05
N ASP A 46 3.42 3.49 0.15
CA ASP A 46 2.32 3.24 1.10
C ASP A 46 2.85 2.96 2.52
N ASP A 47 4.17 3.03 2.72
CA ASP A 47 4.72 2.99 4.07
C ASP A 47 4.34 4.29 4.79
N LYS A 48 3.42 4.18 5.76
CA LYS A 48 2.95 5.29 6.60
C LYS A 48 4.01 5.70 7.61
N ARG A 49 5.25 5.86 7.15
CA ARG A 49 6.43 6.15 7.95
C ARG A 49 7.18 7.34 7.35
N VAL A 50 7.69 8.19 8.23
CA VAL A 50 8.55 9.32 7.90
C VAL A 50 9.99 8.90 8.19
N ILE A 51 10.83 8.92 7.16
CA ILE A 51 12.27 8.73 7.28
C ILE A 51 12.86 9.99 7.90
N LEU A 52 13.61 9.85 8.99
CA LEU A 52 14.32 10.95 9.64
C LEU A 52 15.55 11.38 8.83
N GLU A 53 16.12 12.55 9.15
CA GLU A 53 17.26 13.11 8.40
C GLU A 53 18.48 12.18 8.35
N ASP A 54 18.66 11.33 9.37
CA ASP A 54 19.72 10.33 9.43
C ASP A 54 19.54 9.18 8.42
N LYS A 55 18.40 9.10 7.74
CA LYS A 55 18.02 8.07 6.76
C LYS A 55 18.01 6.63 7.29
N VAL A 56 18.13 6.45 8.60
CA VAL A 56 18.16 5.13 9.26
C VAL A 56 16.89 4.94 10.07
N HIS A 57 16.49 5.95 10.82
CA HIS A 57 15.33 5.87 11.68
C HIS A 57 14.07 6.30 10.93
N THR A 58 12.97 5.61 11.26
CA THR A 58 11.66 5.92 10.70
C THR A 58 10.64 6.01 11.82
N LEU A 59 9.80 7.03 11.77
CA LEU A 59 8.69 7.22 12.70
C LEU A 59 7.37 6.99 11.99
N ALA A 60 6.38 6.42 12.67
CA ALA A 60 5.04 6.25 12.11
C ALA A 60 4.39 7.62 11.87
N TYR A 61 3.59 7.74 10.82
CA TYR A 61 2.78 8.94 10.56
C TYR A 61 1.89 9.27 11.78
N GLY A 62 1.88 10.54 12.21
CA GLY A 62 1.18 10.99 13.44
C GLY A 62 1.94 10.76 14.75
N HIS A 63 3.23 10.37 14.69
CA HIS A 63 4.06 10.28 15.89
C HIS A 63 4.32 11.68 16.48
N TYR A 64 4.26 11.82 17.81
CA TYR A 64 4.43 13.10 18.54
C TYR A 64 5.74 13.87 18.29
N ARG A 65 6.71 13.26 17.60
CA ARG A 65 8.02 13.86 17.23
C ARG A 65 8.04 14.36 15.79
N ILE A 66 6.97 14.14 15.04
CA ILE A 66 6.76 14.59 13.66
C ILE A 66 5.86 15.83 13.65
N GLU A 67 5.04 16.02 14.69
CA GLU A 67 4.16 17.20 14.90
C GLU A 67 4.85 18.32 15.67
#